data_AF-A0A6L8G9N5-F1
#
_entry.id   AF-A0A6L8G9N5-F1
#
_cell.length_a   1.000
_cell.length_b   1.000
_cell.length_c   1.000
_cell.angle_alpha   90.00
_cell.angle_beta   90.00
_cell.angle_gamma   90.00
#
_symmetry.space_group_name_H-M   'P 1'
#
loop_
_entity.id
_entity.type
_entity.pdbx_description
1 polymer ?
#
loop_
_entity_poly.entity_id
_entity_poly.type
_entity_poly.pdbx_seq_one_letter_code
_entity_poly.pdbx_strand_id
1 'polypeptide(L)'
;AAQKTLENLFGGFVLVADRPVRIGEFCRAGDHLGTVEDIGIRSTRIRTLDRTLVTVPNAELSTIRIENYGVRDMLRLHTVLQVGYDTSPDQMRYLLVELRRMLYAHPKTLPEPCRVRFVNFGAHSLDIELFVFIASTDWNEFTGIREDIYLRIIDIVAESGACFAYPSQTLYLGRDPGRDVERTASTEATVGQWRAAGSLPLPEFPDNMIAEIAGTLEYPAPGTLGASRAGGS
;
A
#
# COMPACT_ATOMS: atom_id res chain seq x y z
N ALA A 1 -6.72 -34.55 29.19
CA ALA A 1 -7.33 -35.13 27.97
C ALA A 1 -8.83 -34.87 27.88
N ALA A 2 -9.62 -35.20 28.92
CA ALA A 2 -11.07 -35.01 28.93
C ALA A 2 -11.54 -33.56 28.70
N GLN A 3 -10.84 -32.57 29.27
CA GLN A 3 -11.17 -31.15 29.10
C GLN A 3 -11.19 -30.73 27.62
N LYS A 4 -10.13 -31.02 26.86
CA LYS A 4 -10.05 -30.70 25.42
C LYS A 4 -11.11 -31.41 24.59
N THR A 5 -11.47 -32.64 24.94
CA THR A 5 -12.55 -33.36 24.27
C THR A 5 -13.89 -32.67 24.54
N LEU A 6 -14.15 -32.30 25.80
CA LEU A 6 -15.38 -31.63 26.22
C LEU A 6 -15.53 -30.24 25.57
N GLU A 7 -14.44 -29.47 25.51
CA GLU A 7 -14.38 -28.18 24.81
C GLU A 7 -14.76 -28.32 23.32
N ASN A 8 -14.25 -29.35 22.63
CA ASN A 8 -14.59 -29.58 21.23
C ASN A 8 -16.06 -30.00 21.04
N LEU A 9 -16.64 -30.75 21.99
CA LEU A 9 -18.06 -31.11 21.96
C LEU A 9 -18.95 -29.88 22.14
N PHE A 10 -18.64 -29.04 23.13
CA PHE A 10 -19.37 -27.79 23.36
C PHE A 10 -19.21 -26.83 22.18
N GLY A 11 -18.00 -26.67 21.64
CA GLY A 11 -17.77 -25.88 20.44
C GLY A 11 -18.56 -26.39 19.24
N GLY A 12 -18.62 -27.72 19.06
CA GLY A 12 -19.43 -28.35 18.02
C GLY A 12 -20.93 -28.09 18.19
N PHE A 13 -21.44 -28.19 19.42
CA PHE A 13 -22.83 -27.86 19.73
C PHE A 13 -23.16 -26.40 19.43
N VAL A 14 -22.30 -25.46 19.84
CA VAL A 14 -22.46 -24.02 19.56
C VAL A 14 -22.51 -23.76 18.05
N LEU A 15 -21.60 -24.37 17.28
CA LEU A 15 -21.60 -24.24 15.81
C LEU A 15 -22.89 -24.76 15.16
N VAL A 16 -23.49 -25.82 15.71
CA VAL A 16 -24.76 -26.39 15.21
C VAL A 16 -25.98 -25.59 15.68
N ALA A 17 -25.92 -25.02 16.89
CA ALA A 17 -27.01 -24.24 17.49
C ALA A 17 -27.09 -22.83 16.90
N ASP A 18 -25.98 -22.10 16.90
CA ASP A 18 -25.92 -20.70 16.43
C ASP A 18 -25.78 -20.62 14.90
N ARG A 19 -25.30 -21.68 14.25
CA ARG A 19 -25.09 -21.81 12.80
C ARG A 19 -24.43 -20.58 12.17
N PRO A 20 -23.26 -20.12 12.66
CA PRO A 20 -22.54 -19.02 12.04
C PRO A 20 -22.11 -19.34 10.59
N VAL A 21 -21.98 -20.63 10.27
CA VAL A 21 -21.74 -21.16 8.93
C VAL A 21 -22.43 -22.52 8.77
N ARG A 22 -22.85 -22.84 7.54
CA ARG A 22 -23.46 -24.13 7.17
C ARG A 22 -22.56 -24.92 6.23
N ILE A 23 -22.80 -26.23 6.17
CA ILE A 23 -22.17 -27.09 5.16
C ILE A 23 -22.54 -26.57 3.76
N GLY A 24 -21.54 -26.43 2.89
CA GLY A 24 -21.68 -25.88 1.54
C GLY A 24 -21.47 -24.36 1.46
N GLU A 25 -21.42 -23.64 2.58
CA GLU A 25 -21.17 -22.20 2.57
C GLU A 25 -19.68 -21.89 2.50
N PHE A 26 -19.34 -20.85 1.73
CA PHE A 26 -18.00 -20.29 1.68
C PHE A 26 -17.79 -19.36 2.87
N CYS A 27 -16.71 -19.54 3.62
CA CYS A 27 -16.40 -18.74 4.80
C CYS A 27 -14.89 -18.53 4.97
N ARG A 28 -14.54 -17.51 5.75
CA ARG A 28 -13.21 -17.34 6.34
C ARG A 28 -13.28 -17.61 7.83
N ALA A 29 -12.50 -18.58 8.30
CA ALA A 29 -12.33 -18.90 9.70
C ALA A 29 -10.85 -18.66 10.08
N GLY A 30 -10.57 -17.56 10.77
CA GLY A 30 -9.19 -17.12 11.01
C GLY A 30 -8.46 -16.85 9.69
N ASP A 31 -7.39 -17.62 9.44
CA ASP A 31 -6.59 -17.53 8.21
C ASP A 31 -7.04 -18.53 7.11
N HIS A 32 -8.01 -19.38 7.40
CA HIS A 32 -8.51 -20.36 6.46
C HIS A 32 -9.71 -19.82 5.69
N LEU A 33 -9.58 -19.71 4.37
CA LEU A 33 -10.65 -19.31 3.46
C LEU A 33 -11.06 -20.51 2.60
N GLY A 34 -12.34 -20.87 2.63
CA GLY A 34 -12.82 -22.07 1.94
C GLY A 34 -14.28 -22.39 2.16
N THR A 35 -14.73 -23.49 1.57
CA THR A 35 -16.11 -24.00 1.71
C THR A 35 -16.16 -25.05 2.82
N VAL A 36 -17.15 -24.95 3.71
CA VAL A 36 -17.36 -25.96 4.75
C VAL A 36 -17.88 -27.25 4.12
N GLU A 37 -17.12 -28.34 4.25
CA GLU A 37 -17.54 -29.66 3.74
C GLU A 37 -18.31 -30.48 4.78
N ASP A 38 -17.94 -30.36 6.05
CA ASP A 38 -18.48 -31.19 7.13
C ASP A 38 -18.28 -30.52 8.49
N ILE A 39 -19.29 -30.58 9.35
CA ILE A 39 -19.25 -30.12 10.74
C ILE A 39 -19.43 -31.37 11.61
N GLY A 40 -18.30 -32.00 11.97
CA GLY A 40 -18.29 -33.17 12.81
C GLY A 40 -18.39 -32.84 14.30
N ILE A 41 -18.51 -33.87 15.12
CA ILE A 41 -18.65 -33.76 16.59
C ILE A 41 -17.46 -33.03 17.24
N ARG A 42 -16.24 -33.21 16.72
CA ARG A 42 -15.00 -32.65 17.31
C ARG A 42 -14.29 -31.60 16.44
N SER A 43 -14.58 -31.59 15.15
CA SER A 43 -13.84 -30.80 14.18
C SER A 43 -14.69 -30.51 12.95
N THR A 44 -14.42 -29.36 12.35
CA THR A 44 -15.01 -28.91 11.10
C THR A 44 -13.98 -29.03 9.99
N ARG A 45 -14.42 -29.47 8.81
CA ARG A 45 -13.58 -29.63 7.61
C ARG A 45 -13.90 -28.52 6.61
N ILE A 46 -12.86 -27.82 6.17
CA ILE A 46 -12.96 -26.70 5.23
C ILE A 46 -12.11 -27.02 4.00
N ARG A 47 -12.73 -27.03 2.82
CA ARG A 47 -12.05 -27.14 1.52
C ARG A 47 -11.55 -25.77 1.10
N THR A 48 -10.25 -25.60 1.01
CA THR A 48 -9.64 -24.35 0.58
C THR A 48 -9.80 -24.14 -0.93
N LEU A 49 -9.48 -22.94 -1.39
CA LEU A 49 -9.43 -22.59 -2.82
C LEU A 49 -8.41 -23.45 -3.60
N ASP A 50 -7.33 -23.87 -2.95
CA ASP A 50 -6.32 -24.79 -3.51
C ASP A 50 -6.76 -26.26 -3.49
N ARG A 51 -8.04 -26.51 -3.17
CA ARG A 51 -8.65 -27.84 -3.01
C ARG A 51 -8.01 -28.71 -1.92
N THR A 52 -7.23 -28.13 -1.01
CA THR A 52 -6.73 -28.82 0.19
C THR A 52 -7.81 -28.87 1.27
N LEU A 53 -7.73 -29.87 2.15
CA LEU A 53 -8.70 -30.05 3.24
C LEU A 53 -8.08 -29.63 4.57
N VAL A 54 -8.58 -28.55 5.15
CA VAL A 54 -8.20 -28.09 6.49
C VAL A 54 -9.17 -28.65 7.50
N THR A 55 -8.66 -29.27 8.56
CA THR A 55 -9.48 -29.76 9.68
C THR A 55 -9.24 -28.89 10.90
N VAL A 56 -10.26 -28.14 11.31
CA VAL A 56 -10.21 -27.21 12.45
C VAL A 56 -10.94 -27.82 13.64
N PRO A 57 -10.32 -27.94 14.83
CA PRO A 57 -11.01 -28.33 16.05
C PRO A 57 -12.17 -27.39 16.36
N ASN A 58 -13.32 -27.92 16.77
CA ASN A 58 -14.50 -27.08 17.00
C ASN A 58 -14.32 -26.10 18.17
N ALA A 59 -13.51 -26.46 19.18
CA ALA A 59 -13.18 -25.57 20.29
C ALA A 59 -12.41 -24.32 19.82
N GLU A 60 -11.54 -24.49 18.83
CA GLU A 60 -10.82 -23.38 18.21
C GLU A 60 -11.78 -22.55 17.36
N LEU A 61 -12.54 -23.23 16.49
CA LEU A 61 -13.49 -22.58 15.58
C LEU A 61 -14.56 -21.75 16.31
N SER A 62 -14.99 -22.16 17.51
CA SER A 62 -15.95 -21.41 18.33
C SER A 62 -15.40 -20.13 18.96
N THR A 63 -14.08 -19.96 19.00
CA THR A 63 -13.42 -18.78 19.59
C THR A 63 -12.91 -17.78 18.56
N ILE A 64 -12.69 -18.23 17.33
CA ILE A 64 -12.18 -17.37 16.25
C ILE A 64 -13.31 -16.66 15.52
N ARG A 65 -13.00 -15.49 14.95
CA ARG A 65 -13.94 -14.75 14.08
C ARG A 65 -14.21 -15.56 12.82
N ILE A 66 -15.49 -15.83 12.56
CA ILE A 66 -15.96 -16.42 11.30
C ILE A 66 -16.60 -15.32 10.46
N GLU A 67 -16.13 -15.16 9.23
CA GLU A 67 -16.76 -14.32 8.22
C GLU A 67 -17.45 -15.23 7.20
N ASN A 68 -18.77 -15.16 7.12
CA ASN A 68 -19.56 -16.00 6.21
C ASN A 68 -19.82 -15.24 4.90
N TYR A 69 -19.34 -15.82 3.80
CA TYR A 69 -19.44 -15.25 2.46
C TYR A 69 -20.65 -15.83 1.72
N GLY A 70 -21.16 -17.00 2.13
CA GLY A 70 -22.31 -17.68 1.52
C GLY A 70 -23.65 -16.99 1.78
N VAL A 71 -23.74 -16.15 2.81
CA VAL A 71 -24.95 -15.38 3.16
C VAL A 71 -24.96 -13.97 2.58
N ARG A 72 -23.98 -13.60 1.75
CA ARG A 72 -23.94 -12.28 1.12
C ARG A 72 -25.11 -12.12 0.17
N ASP A 73 -25.74 -10.97 0.24
CA ASP A 73 -26.79 -10.52 -0.68
C ASP A 73 -26.21 -9.88 -1.95
N MET A 74 -25.02 -9.26 -1.83
CA MET A 74 -24.39 -8.50 -2.90
C MET A 74 -22.86 -8.59 -2.84
N LEU A 75 -22.23 -8.35 -3.99
CA LEU A 75 -20.78 -8.26 -4.10
C LEU A 75 -20.35 -6.82 -4.35
N ARG A 76 -19.38 -6.34 -3.58
CA ARG A 76 -18.89 -4.97 -3.68
C ARG A 76 -17.78 -4.87 -4.72
N LEU A 77 -17.98 -4.01 -5.73
CA LEU A 77 -16.92 -3.55 -6.60
C LEU A 77 -16.33 -2.27 -6.04
N HIS A 78 -15.03 -2.31 -5.71
CA HIS A 78 -14.28 -1.16 -5.21
C HIS A 78 -12.92 -1.11 -5.89
N THR A 79 -12.62 0.03 -6.49
CA THR A 79 -11.36 0.27 -7.19
C THR A 79 -10.99 1.74 -7.13
N VAL A 80 -9.71 2.03 -7.29
CA VAL A 80 -9.19 3.40 -7.40
C VAL A 80 -8.55 3.52 -8.78
N LEU A 81 -9.15 4.37 -9.61
CA LEU A 81 -8.61 4.70 -10.93
C LEU A 81 -7.58 5.81 -10.76
N GLN A 82 -6.44 5.65 -11.42
CA GLN A 82 -5.33 6.60 -11.36
C GLN A 82 -5.19 7.26 -12.73
N VAL A 83 -5.50 8.55 -12.83
CA VAL A 83 -5.34 9.33 -14.07
C VAL A 83 -4.17 10.31 -13.96
N GLY A 84 -3.57 10.70 -15.08
CA GLY A 84 -2.40 11.56 -15.11
C GLY A 84 -2.65 12.98 -14.58
N TYR A 85 -1.59 13.63 -14.09
CA TYR A 85 -1.62 15.02 -13.60
C TYR A 85 -1.85 16.07 -14.70
N ASP A 86 -1.71 15.67 -15.96
CA ASP A 86 -2.09 16.43 -17.15
C ASP A 86 -3.61 16.51 -17.35
N THR A 87 -4.40 15.71 -16.61
CA THR A 87 -5.87 15.77 -16.63
C THR A 87 -6.36 17.12 -16.10
N SER A 88 -7.01 17.90 -16.96
CA SER A 88 -7.58 19.19 -16.58
C SER A 88 -8.79 19.04 -15.63
N PRO A 89 -9.16 20.09 -14.87
CA PRO A 89 -10.33 20.05 -14.01
C PRO A 89 -11.64 19.71 -14.73
N ASP A 90 -11.81 20.13 -15.99
CA ASP A 90 -13.02 19.83 -16.77
C ASP A 90 -13.05 18.40 -17.29
N GLN A 91 -11.90 17.83 -17.67
CA GLN A 91 -11.79 16.40 -17.95
C GLN A 91 -12.10 15.57 -16.70
N MET A 92 -11.61 15.98 -15.53
CA MET A 92 -11.94 15.33 -14.26
C MET A 92 -13.46 15.39 -13.97
N ARG A 93 -14.11 16.54 -14.19
CA ARG A 93 -15.57 16.65 -14.05
C ARG A 93 -16.32 15.73 -15.03
N TYR A 94 -15.87 15.67 -16.29
CA TYR A 94 -16.43 14.78 -17.30
C TYR A 94 -16.34 13.32 -16.87
N LEU A 95 -15.14 12.84 -16.49
CA LEU A 95 -14.91 11.49 -15.99
C LEU A 95 -15.86 11.15 -14.84
N LEU A 96 -15.94 12.02 -13.83
CA LEU A 96 -16.80 11.80 -12.67
C LEU A 96 -18.29 11.71 -13.03
N VAL A 97 -18.76 12.41 -14.06
CA VAL A 97 -20.15 12.35 -14.53
C VAL A 97 -20.39 11.08 -15.35
N GLU A 98 -19.53 10.79 -16.32
CA GLU A 98 -19.70 9.64 -17.21
C GLU A 98 -19.54 8.30 -16.48
N LEU A 99 -18.57 8.19 -15.57
CA LEU A 99 -18.41 7.01 -14.74
C LEU A 99 -19.65 6.74 -13.89
N ARG A 100 -20.24 7.79 -13.29
CA ARG A 100 -21.50 7.64 -12.53
C ARG A 100 -22.65 7.25 -13.45
N ARG A 101 -22.77 7.89 -14.62
CA ARG A 101 -23.81 7.56 -15.59
C ARG A 101 -23.73 6.10 -16.02
N MET A 102 -22.54 5.62 -16.34
CA MET A 102 -22.31 4.23 -16.70
C MET A 102 -22.71 3.28 -15.57
N LEU A 103 -22.30 3.57 -14.33
CA LEU A 103 -22.68 2.75 -13.18
C LEU A 103 -24.18 2.80 -12.88
N TYR A 104 -24.87 3.93 -13.06
CA TYR A 104 -26.33 3.99 -12.89
C TYR A 104 -27.10 3.31 -14.02
N ALA A 105 -26.52 3.28 -15.22
CA ALA A 105 -27.13 2.65 -16.40
C ALA A 105 -26.90 1.14 -16.48
N HIS A 106 -25.85 0.62 -15.82
CA HIS A 106 -25.51 -0.79 -15.90
C HIS A 106 -26.59 -1.66 -15.20
N PRO A 107 -27.13 -2.72 -15.84
CA PRO A 107 -28.31 -3.44 -15.33
C PRO A 107 -28.06 -4.28 -14.06
N LYS A 108 -26.78 -4.56 -13.75
CA LYS A 108 -26.39 -5.38 -12.58
C LYS A 108 -25.77 -4.56 -11.45
N THR A 109 -25.65 -3.26 -11.58
CA THR A 109 -25.18 -2.37 -10.51
C THR A 109 -26.38 -1.84 -9.73
N LEU A 110 -26.18 -1.58 -8.45
CA LEU A 110 -27.20 -0.97 -7.61
C LEU A 110 -26.95 0.52 -7.46
N PRO A 111 -28.00 1.35 -7.56
CA PRO A 111 -27.85 2.81 -7.54
C PRO A 111 -27.47 3.34 -6.16
N GLU A 112 -27.81 2.61 -5.08
CA GLU A 112 -27.48 3.01 -3.72
C GLU A 112 -26.98 1.81 -2.89
N PRO A 113 -25.80 1.92 -2.26
CA PRO A 113 -24.80 2.98 -2.41
C PRO A 113 -23.98 2.85 -3.71
N CYS A 114 -23.90 3.95 -4.47
CA CYS A 114 -22.99 4.12 -5.62
C CYS A 114 -22.17 5.41 -5.44
N ARG A 115 -20.85 5.31 -5.49
CA ARG A 115 -19.93 6.43 -5.22
C ARG A 115 -18.79 6.42 -6.22
N VAL A 116 -18.67 7.54 -6.94
CA VAL A 116 -17.49 7.88 -7.74
C VAL A 116 -17.01 9.24 -7.28
N ARG A 117 -15.78 9.39 -6.80
CA ARG A 117 -15.24 10.64 -6.25
C ARG A 117 -13.76 10.78 -6.56
N PHE A 118 -13.31 12.00 -6.85
CA PHE A 118 -11.89 12.34 -6.79
C PHE A 118 -11.50 12.45 -5.32
N VAL A 119 -10.59 11.59 -4.85
CA VAL A 119 -10.33 11.40 -3.41
C VAL A 119 -8.93 11.80 -2.97
N ASN A 120 -7.94 11.76 -3.86
CA ASN A 120 -6.56 11.95 -3.46
C ASN A 120 -5.66 12.43 -4.61
N PHE A 121 -4.60 13.16 -4.24
CA PHE A 121 -3.46 13.46 -5.10
C PHE A 121 -2.36 12.43 -4.79
N GLY A 122 -2.20 11.44 -5.65
CA GLY A 122 -1.18 10.39 -5.53
C GLY A 122 0.20 10.87 -5.94
N ALA A 123 1.25 10.08 -5.68
CA ALA A 123 2.63 10.46 -6.03
C ALA A 123 2.83 10.75 -7.53
N HIS A 124 2.07 10.06 -8.39
CA HIS A 124 2.15 10.19 -9.84
C HIS A 124 0.77 10.25 -10.52
N SER A 125 -0.32 10.41 -9.74
CA SER A 125 -1.69 10.28 -10.22
C SER A 125 -2.67 11.21 -9.52
N LEU A 126 -3.81 11.45 -10.18
CA LEU A 126 -5.04 11.93 -9.57
C LEU A 126 -5.96 10.71 -9.35
N ASP A 127 -6.36 10.47 -8.11
CA ASP A 127 -7.04 9.22 -7.73
C ASP A 127 -8.56 9.40 -7.69
N ILE A 128 -9.26 8.62 -8.51
CA ILE A 128 -10.73 8.55 -8.55
C ILE A 128 -11.17 7.24 -7.89
N GLU A 129 -11.77 7.33 -6.72
CA GLU A 129 -12.38 6.18 -6.05
C GLU A 129 -13.74 5.86 -6.68
N LEU A 130 -13.91 4.59 -7.03
CA LEU A 130 -15.16 4.00 -7.51
C LEU A 130 -15.60 2.90 -6.56
N PHE A 131 -16.86 2.97 -6.16
CA PHE A 131 -17.52 2.03 -5.26
C PHE A 131 -18.96 1.81 -5.74
N VAL A 132 -19.37 0.54 -5.88
CA VAL A 132 -20.74 0.14 -6.19
C VAL A 132 -21.01 -1.29 -5.74
N PHE A 133 -22.26 -1.60 -5.39
CA PHE A 133 -22.68 -2.99 -5.20
C PHE A 133 -23.21 -3.60 -6.51
N ILE A 134 -22.83 -4.85 -6.74
CA ILE A 134 -23.28 -5.67 -7.85
C ILE A 134 -24.37 -6.62 -7.34
N ALA A 135 -25.49 -6.66 -8.05
CA ALA A 135 -26.64 -7.52 -7.78
C ALA A 135 -26.35 -8.97 -8.23
N SER A 136 -25.32 -9.57 -7.64
CA SER A 136 -24.96 -10.97 -7.80
C SER A 136 -24.26 -11.48 -6.53
N THR A 137 -24.47 -12.76 -6.24
CA THR A 137 -23.80 -13.52 -5.18
C THR A 137 -22.85 -14.56 -5.76
N ASP A 138 -22.93 -14.82 -7.07
CA ASP A 138 -22.03 -15.72 -7.78
C ASP A 138 -20.73 -15.00 -8.14
N TRP A 139 -19.61 -15.59 -7.75
CA TRP A 139 -18.31 -14.97 -7.94
C TRP A 139 -17.91 -14.88 -9.42
N ASN A 140 -18.25 -15.89 -10.23
CA ASN A 140 -17.90 -15.89 -11.64
C ASN A 140 -18.70 -14.82 -12.41
N GLU A 141 -20.00 -14.71 -12.16
CA GLU A 141 -20.86 -13.65 -12.71
C GLU A 141 -20.33 -12.26 -12.31
N PHE A 142 -19.99 -12.07 -11.03
CA PHE A 142 -19.38 -10.84 -10.56
C PHE A 142 -18.10 -10.49 -11.30
N THR A 143 -17.21 -11.46 -11.55
CA THR A 143 -15.97 -11.20 -12.28
C THR A 143 -16.22 -10.78 -13.72
N GLY A 144 -17.23 -11.35 -14.40
CA GLY A 144 -17.63 -10.93 -15.74
C GLY A 144 -18.24 -9.52 -15.76
N ILE A 145 -19.08 -9.19 -14.79
CA ILE A 145 -19.64 -7.83 -14.63
C ILE A 145 -18.52 -6.81 -14.37
N ARG A 146 -17.55 -7.16 -13.52
CA ARG A 146 -16.39 -6.32 -13.25
C ARG A 146 -15.57 -6.06 -14.51
N GLU A 147 -15.37 -7.09 -15.33
CA GLU A 147 -14.66 -6.96 -16.61
C GLU A 147 -15.37 -5.98 -17.56
N ASP A 148 -16.68 -6.13 -17.77
CA ASP A 148 -17.47 -5.20 -18.60
C ASP A 148 -17.37 -3.76 -18.08
N ILE A 149 -17.52 -3.55 -16.77
CA ILE A 149 -17.37 -2.22 -16.15
C ILE A 149 -15.97 -1.65 -16.41
N TYR A 150 -14.91 -2.46 -16.27
CA TYR A 150 -13.54 -2.00 -16.48
C TYR A 150 -13.25 -1.63 -17.94
N LEU A 151 -13.78 -2.39 -18.90
CA LEU A 151 -13.66 -2.06 -20.31
C LEU A 151 -14.35 -0.73 -20.65
N ARG A 152 -15.57 -0.50 -20.12
CA ARG A 152 -16.26 0.78 -20.27
C ARG A 152 -15.52 1.95 -19.62
N ILE A 153 -14.84 1.71 -18.50
CA ILE A 153 -14.00 2.73 -17.87
C ILE A 153 -12.86 3.14 -18.81
N ILE A 154 -12.23 2.19 -19.50
CA ILE A 154 -11.18 2.48 -20.48
C ILE A 154 -11.73 3.39 -21.59
N ASP A 155 -12.90 3.06 -22.14
CA ASP A 155 -13.55 3.86 -23.18
C ASP A 155 -13.85 5.29 -22.71
N ILE A 156 -14.47 5.43 -21.52
CA ILE A 156 -14.79 6.75 -20.92
C ILE A 156 -13.53 7.59 -20.67
N VAL A 157 -12.44 6.96 -20.22
CA VAL A 157 -11.16 7.65 -20.01
C VAL A 157 -10.63 8.16 -21.35
N ALA A 158 -10.61 7.32 -22.38
CA ALA A 158 -10.18 7.71 -23.72
C ALA A 158 -11.04 8.83 -24.32
N GLU A 159 -12.37 8.75 -24.19
CA GLU A 159 -13.31 9.79 -24.67
C GLU A 159 -13.09 11.15 -24.01
N SER A 160 -12.67 11.17 -22.73
CA SER A 160 -12.34 12.40 -22.01
C SER A 160 -11.04 13.06 -22.48
N GLY A 161 -10.22 12.33 -23.24
CA GLY A 161 -8.85 12.74 -23.60
C GLY A 161 -7.86 12.69 -22.43
N ALA A 162 -8.24 12.13 -21.29
CA ALA A 162 -7.33 11.84 -20.19
C ALA A 162 -6.62 10.49 -20.41
N CYS A 163 -5.50 10.30 -19.73
CA CYS A 163 -4.73 9.06 -19.76
C CYS A 163 -4.62 8.45 -18.37
N PHE A 164 -4.47 7.13 -18.31
CA PHE A 164 -4.08 6.48 -17.07
C PHE A 164 -2.68 6.94 -16.65
N ALA A 165 -2.48 7.08 -15.35
CA ALA A 165 -1.19 7.47 -14.80
C ALA A 165 -0.17 6.35 -14.95
N TYR A 166 1.05 6.73 -15.33
CA TYR A 166 2.23 5.89 -15.23
C TYR A 166 3.17 6.47 -14.17
N PRO A 167 3.97 5.66 -13.47
CA PRO A 167 5.05 6.17 -12.64
C PRO A 167 5.91 7.15 -13.45
N SER A 168 5.93 8.41 -13.03
CA SER A 168 6.52 9.50 -13.80
C SER A 168 7.55 10.24 -12.95
N GLN A 169 8.72 10.51 -13.53
CA GLN A 169 9.79 11.25 -12.88
C GLN A 169 10.21 12.43 -13.75
N THR A 170 10.44 13.59 -13.12
CA THR A 170 11.07 14.72 -13.78
C THR A 170 12.57 14.64 -13.53
N LEU A 171 13.36 14.39 -14.58
CA LEU A 171 14.82 14.32 -14.48
C LEU A 171 15.43 15.69 -14.81
N TYR A 172 16.10 16.30 -13.83
CA TYR A 172 16.94 17.47 -14.06
C TYR A 172 18.34 17.01 -14.46
N LEU A 173 18.66 17.09 -15.75
CA LEU A 173 20.00 16.76 -16.27
C LEU A 173 20.94 17.93 -16.04
N GLY A 174 21.77 17.84 -14.99
CA GLY A 174 22.92 18.72 -14.80
C GLY A 174 24.11 18.27 -15.66
N ARG A 175 24.94 19.21 -16.11
CA ARG A 175 26.32 18.86 -16.50
C ARG A 175 27.05 18.51 -15.22
N ASP A 176 27.43 17.25 -15.08
CA ASP A 176 28.43 16.88 -14.10
C ASP A 176 29.74 17.59 -14.51
N PRO A 177 30.26 18.55 -13.72
CA PRO A 177 31.56 19.15 -14.01
C PRO A 177 32.69 18.11 -13.93
N GLY A 178 32.38 16.88 -13.52
CA GLY A 178 33.34 15.84 -13.23
C GLY A 178 34.08 16.14 -11.94
N ARG A 179 34.95 15.22 -11.55
CA ARG A 179 35.95 15.51 -10.52
C ARG A 179 37.02 16.41 -11.15
N ASP A 180 37.40 17.47 -10.44
CA ASP A 180 38.59 18.25 -10.77
C ASP A 180 39.81 17.33 -10.60
N VAL A 181 40.37 16.88 -11.72
CA VAL A 181 41.45 15.89 -11.77
C VAL A 181 42.72 16.43 -11.12
N GLU A 182 43.01 17.72 -11.28
CA GLU A 182 44.21 18.35 -10.73
C GLU A 182 44.11 18.47 -9.21
N ARG A 183 42.96 18.94 -8.69
CA ARG A 183 42.73 18.99 -7.25
C ARG A 183 42.76 17.60 -6.62
N THR A 184 42.16 16.62 -7.29
CA THR A 184 42.15 15.22 -6.82
C THR A 184 43.57 14.68 -6.72
N ALA A 185 44.38 14.80 -7.78
CA ALA A 185 45.78 14.35 -7.79
C ALA A 185 46.63 15.09 -6.74
N SER A 186 46.41 16.40 -6.56
CA SER A 186 47.12 17.19 -5.55
C SER A 186 46.83 16.71 -4.12
N THR A 187 45.56 16.42 -3.80
CA THR A 187 45.16 15.94 -2.48
C THR A 187 45.70 14.53 -2.23
N GLU A 188 45.63 13.65 -3.22
CA GLU A 188 46.21 12.31 -3.13
C GLU A 188 47.73 12.33 -2.95
N ALA A 189 48.43 13.23 -3.64
CA ALA A 189 49.87 13.43 -3.47
C ALA A 189 50.21 13.95 -2.07
N THR A 190 49.48 14.92 -1.53
CA THR A 190 49.66 15.42 -0.15
C THR A 190 49.44 14.30 0.87
N VAL A 191 48.39 13.50 0.72
CA VAL A 191 48.14 12.34 1.60
C VAL A 191 49.25 11.28 1.45
N GLY A 192 49.76 11.08 0.23
CA GLY A 192 50.91 10.22 -0.03
C GLY A 192 52.18 10.69 0.68
N GLN A 193 52.44 12.00 0.68
CA GLN A 193 53.56 12.60 1.42
C GLN A 193 53.41 12.39 2.93
N TRP A 194 52.22 12.59 3.50
CA TRP A 194 51.98 12.32 4.92
C TRP A 194 52.20 10.85 5.29
N ARG A 195 51.77 9.92 4.44
CA ARG A 195 52.03 8.49 4.64
C ARG A 195 53.51 8.16 4.59
N ALA A 196 54.23 8.68 3.59
CA ALA A 196 55.66 8.44 3.42
C ALA A 196 56.50 9.05 4.56
N ALA A 197 56.09 10.21 5.08
CA ALA A 197 56.73 10.88 6.21
C ALA A 197 56.30 10.35 7.58
N GLY A 198 55.34 9.41 7.64
CA GLY A 198 54.77 8.93 8.90
C GLY A 198 54.01 10.00 9.69
N SER A 199 53.59 11.09 9.03
CA SER A 199 52.97 12.27 9.64
C SER A 199 51.46 12.36 9.40
N LEU A 200 50.83 11.27 8.94
CA LEU A 200 49.38 11.19 8.75
C LEU A 200 48.67 11.24 10.12
N PRO A 201 47.91 12.29 10.44
CA PRO A 201 47.33 12.50 11.78
C PRO A 201 46.00 11.76 11.92
N LEU A 202 46.00 10.46 11.66
CA LEU A 202 44.85 9.57 11.81
C LEU A 202 45.30 8.29 12.51
N PRO A 203 44.57 7.80 13.54
CA PRO A 203 43.21 8.20 13.93
C PRO A 203 43.11 9.45 14.82
N GLU A 204 44.23 9.91 15.39
CA GLU A 204 44.27 11.05 16.31
C GLU A 204 45.23 12.14 15.82
N PHE A 205 44.89 13.40 16.10
CA PHE A 205 45.76 14.54 15.85
C PHE A 205 46.68 14.76 17.06
N PRO A 206 48.00 14.96 16.85
CA PRO A 206 48.92 15.30 17.94
C PRO A 206 48.55 16.63 18.63
N ASP A 207 48.73 16.70 19.95
CA ASP A 207 48.37 17.88 20.78
C ASP A 207 49.01 19.18 20.30
N ASN A 208 50.25 19.13 19.82
CA ASN A 208 50.96 20.29 19.28
C ASN A 208 50.30 20.81 18.00
N MET A 209 49.84 19.91 17.13
CA MET A 209 49.15 20.28 15.89
C MET A 209 47.78 20.87 16.19
N ILE A 210 47.07 20.32 17.18
CA ILE A 210 45.78 20.87 17.66
C ILE A 210 46.00 22.29 18.21
N ALA A 211 47.03 22.50 19.02
CA ALA A 211 47.35 23.81 19.59
C ALA A 211 47.67 24.87 18.52
N GLU A 212 48.28 24.49 17.40
CA GLU A 212 48.59 25.38 16.29
C GLU A 212 47.35 25.81 15.47
N ILE A 213 46.36 24.92 15.32
CA ILE A 213 45.19 25.16 14.46
C ILE A 213 43.92 25.56 15.24
N ALA A 214 43.91 25.38 16.56
CA ALA A 214 42.76 25.70 17.40
C ALA A 214 42.37 27.18 17.28
N GLY A 215 41.09 27.44 16.97
CA GLY A 215 40.54 28.80 16.87
C GLY A 215 40.95 29.58 15.62
N THR A 216 41.62 28.95 14.65
CA THR A 216 42.05 29.61 13.39
C THR A 216 40.93 29.80 12.37
N LEU A 217 39.81 29.09 12.52
CA LEU A 217 38.65 29.21 11.63
C LEU A 217 37.71 30.30 12.11
N GLU A 218 37.29 31.16 11.19
CA GLU A 218 36.34 32.23 11.47
C GLU A 218 34.93 31.66 11.73
N TYR A 219 34.36 31.95 12.91
CA TYR A 219 33.02 31.54 13.30
C TYR A 219 32.35 32.56 14.24
N PRO A 220 31.08 32.96 14.01
CA PRO A 220 30.25 32.57 12.88
C PRO A 220 30.65 33.33 11.61
N ALA A 221 30.32 32.80 10.44
CA ALA A 221 30.76 33.37 9.17
C ALA A 221 30.36 34.87 9.03
N PRO A 222 31.17 35.69 8.35
CA PRO A 222 30.83 37.08 8.06
C PRO A 222 29.41 37.23 7.50
N GLY A 223 28.61 38.12 8.08
CA GLY A 223 27.22 38.37 7.65
C GLY A 223 26.14 37.54 8.36
N THR A 224 26.50 36.72 9.35
CA THR A 224 25.53 35.99 10.18
C THR A 224 25.02 36.85 11.37
N LEU A 225 23.73 36.70 11.69
CA LEU A 225 23.09 37.33 12.86
C LEU A 225 23.74 36.79 14.15
N GLY A 226 24.59 37.61 14.78
CA GLY A 226 25.37 37.24 15.97
C GLY A 226 26.87 37.58 15.90
N ALA A 227 27.39 37.93 14.72
CA ALA A 227 28.81 38.26 14.52
C ALA A 227 29.26 39.62 15.11
N SER A 228 28.39 40.37 15.79
CA SER A 228 28.74 41.63 16.46
C SER A 228 27.98 41.79 17.79
N ARG A 229 28.69 41.52 18.89
CA ARG A 229 28.44 42.09 20.24
C ARG A 229 29.55 41.84 21.28
N ALA A 230 30.72 41.32 20.89
CA ALA A 230 31.86 41.17 21.79
C ALA A 230 32.97 42.15 21.37
N GLY A 231 32.84 43.40 21.79
CA GLY A 231 33.78 44.48 21.49
C GLY A 231 33.31 45.78 22.12
N GLY A 232 33.15 45.77 23.44
CA GLY A 232 32.62 46.89 24.20
C GLY A 232 32.80 46.72 25.70
N SER A 233 34.06 46.83 26.16
CA SER A 233 34.46 47.40 27.46
C SER A 233 35.97 47.58 27.46
#